data_AF-A0A2E5KQ46-F1
#
_entry.id   AF-A0A2E5KQ46-F1
#
_cell.length_a   1.000
_cell.length_b   1.000
_cell.length_c   1.000
_cell.angle_alpha   90.00
_cell.angle_beta   90.00
_cell.angle_gamma   90.00
#
_symmetry.space_group_name_H-M   'P 1'
#
loop_
_entity.id
_entity.type
_entity.pdbx_description
1 polymer ?
#
loop_
_entity_poly.entity_id
_entity_poly.type
_entity_poly.pdbx_seq_one_letter_code
_entity_poly.pdbx_strand_id
1 'polypeptide(L)'
;MAQPRPSHHSAQQCRALQETTGGGMRFSYDELTTREQAVAELALHAVAVAFGEEPRDILSTQRQEHIAVARQAAYWLMRKSIEMPYSHIGCVFDGQEGKGIDHGAVVHGVKRMNDILVIDWRTGSKNARTRAKVEKAIRIFKEMKQARTAEDEKRLRQSAQVEAERLNAA
;
A
#
# COMPACT_ATOMS: atom_id res chain seq x y z
N MET A 1 -5.73 12.62 39.02
CA MET A 1 -6.54 11.39 38.91
C MET A 1 -6.66 11.05 37.43
N ALA A 2 -5.95 10.02 36.97
CA ALA A 2 -5.93 9.60 35.57
C ALA A 2 -7.03 8.54 35.34
N GLN A 3 -7.88 8.74 34.34
CA GLN A 3 -8.87 7.74 33.94
C GLN A 3 -8.20 6.61 33.12
N PRO A 4 -8.69 5.35 33.23
CA PRO A 4 -8.11 4.21 32.54
C PRO A 4 -8.44 4.24 31.04
N ARG A 5 -7.47 3.82 30.20
CA ARG A 5 -7.69 3.59 28.77
C ARG A 5 -8.43 2.25 28.59
N PRO A 6 -9.51 2.18 27.80
CA PRO A 6 -10.16 0.92 27.53
C PRO A 6 -9.33 0.09 26.55
N SER A 7 -8.98 -1.11 27.00
CA SER A 7 -8.37 -2.20 26.25
C SER A 7 -9.37 -2.90 25.35
N HIS A 8 -8.92 -3.28 24.15
CA HIS A 8 -9.41 -4.34 23.25
C HIS A 8 -10.91 -4.71 23.32
N HIS A 9 -11.71 -4.17 22.39
CA HIS A 9 -12.92 -4.84 21.93
C HIS A 9 -13.19 -4.58 20.43
N SER A 10 -13.11 -5.67 19.67
CA SER A 10 -13.81 -6.02 18.42
C SER A 10 -14.01 -4.96 17.33
N ALA A 11 -13.42 -5.25 16.17
CA ALA A 11 -13.68 -4.69 14.84
C ALA A 11 -15.14 -4.81 14.33
N GLN A 12 -16.13 -5.08 15.19
CA GLN A 12 -17.54 -5.25 14.83
C GLN A 12 -18.40 -4.00 15.06
N GLN A 13 -17.90 -2.94 15.71
CA GLN A 13 -18.71 -1.74 16.01
C GLN A 13 -18.58 -0.57 15.03
N CYS A 14 -17.82 -0.71 13.93
CA CYS A 14 -17.79 0.29 12.86
C CYS A 14 -18.88 0.11 11.78
N ARG A 15 -19.81 -0.84 11.94
CA ARG A 15 -20.89 -1.11 10.95
C ARG A 15 -22.10 -0.15 11.02
N ALA A 16 -22.21 0.71 12.03
CA ALA A 16 -23.48 1.40 12.34
C ALA A 16 -23.58 2.89 11.95
N LEU A 17 -22.79 3.38 10.99
CA LEU A 17 -22.87 4.78 10.52
C LEU A 17 -22.90 4.93 8.98
N GLN A 18 -23.33 3.89 8.25
CA GLN A 18 -23.29 3.88 6.78
C GLN A 18 -24.59 4.31 6.08
N GLU A 19 -25.66 4.58 6.82
CA GLU A 19 -26.92 5.02 6.23
C GLU A 19 -27.21 6.44 6.71
N THR A 20 -26.89 7.43 5.87
CA THR A 20 -27.50 8.79 5.80
C THR A 20 -26.47 9.86 5.43
N THR A 21 -25.86 9.81 4.23
CA THR A 21 -25.56 11.02 3.41
C THR A 21 -24.83 10.67 2.11
N GLY A 22 -25.46 10.97 0.97
CA GLY A 22 -24.77 11.37 -0.27
C GLY A 22 -23.81 10.39 -0.95
N GLY A 23 -24.34 9.44 -1.72
CA GLY A 23 -24.00 9.24 -3.13
C GLY A 23 -22.54 9.07 -3.60
N GLY A 24 -21.62 8.60 -2.75
CA GLY A 24 -20.31 8.11 -3.18
C GLY A 24 -20.14 6.67 -2.71
N MET A 25 -19.91 5.73 -3.64
CA MET A 25 -19.56 4.35 -3.30
C MET A 25 -18.28 4.37 -2.44
N ARG A 26 -18.43 4.21 -1.13
CA ARG A 26 -17.30 4.12 -0.19
C ARG A 26 -16.81 2.67 -0.20
N PHE A 27 -15.66 2.46 -0.81
CA PHE A 27 -15.00 1.15 -0.81
C PHE A 27 -14.22 0.96 0.51
N SER A 28 -14.33 -0.21 1.12
CA SER A 28 -13.56 -0.58 2.33
C SER A 28 -12.27 -1.33 1.96
N TYR A 29 -11.26 -1.30 2.84
CA TYR A 29 -10.04 -2.13 2.69
C TYR A 29 -10.36 -3.63 2.61
N ASP A 30 -11.43 -4.06 3.28
CA ASP A 30 -11.89 -5.45 3.27
C ASP A 30 -12.49 -5.88 1.91
N GLU A 31 -12.83 -4.92 1.06
CA GLU A 31 -13.36 -5.18 -0.29
C GLU A 31 -12.24 -5.29 -1.35
N LEU A 32 -10.99 -5.03 -0.96
CA LEU A 32 -9.83 -5.26 -1.82
C LEU A 32 -9.62 -6.76 -2.03
N THR A 33 -9.24 -7.13 -3.24
CA THR A 33 -8.82 -8.51 -3.51
C THR A 33 -7.57 -8.86 -2.70
N THR A 34 -7.37 -10.14 -2.39
CA THR A 34 -6.15 -10.62 -1.70
C THR A 34 -4.87 -10.18 -2.41
N ARG A 35 -4.92 -10.09 -3.74
CA ARG A 35 -3.81 -9.61 -4.57
C ARG A 35 -3.53 -8.11 -4.33
N GLU A 36 -4.57 -7.30 -4.23
CA GLU A 36 -4.44 -5.86 -3.99
C GLU A 36 -3.90 -5.57 -2.59
N GLN A 37 -4.42 -6.25 -1.56
CA GLN A 37 -3.94 -6.14 -0.18
C GLN A 37 -2.46 -6.53 -0.10
N ALA A 38 -2.09 -7.66 -0.69
CA ALA A 38 -0.71 -8.14 -0.77
C ALA A 38 0.24 -7.11 -1.41
N VAL A 39 -0.18 -6.48 -2.50
CA VAL A 39 0.61 -5.44 -3.18
C VAL A 39 0.69 -4.17 -2.35
N ALA A 40 -0.40 -3.79 -1.68
CA ALA A 40 -0.46 -2.61 -0.85
C ALA A 40 0.52 -2.72 0.33
N GLU A 41 0.52 -3.84 1.05
CA GLU A 41 1.46 -4.14 2.13
C GLU A 41 2.91 -4.06 1.66
N LEU A 42 3.24 -4.73 0.56
CA LEU A 42 4.58 -4.71 -0.02
C LEU A 42 5.02 -3.29 -0.40
N ALA A 43 4.13 -2.51 -1.01
CA ALA A 43 4.42 -1.13 -1.41
C ALA A 43 4.69 -0.24 -0.18
N LEU A 44 3.87 -0.35 0.86
CA LEU A 44 4.03 0.42 2.10
C LEU A 44 5.36 0.08 2.79
N HIS A 45 5.70 -1.19 2.92
CA HIS A 45 6.97 -1.62 3.53
C HIS A 45 8.18 -1.17 2.71
N ALA A 46 8.15 -1.33 1.39
CA ALA A 46 9.25 -0.92 0.53
C ALA A 46 9.51 0.59 0.60
N VAL A 47 8.44 1.38 0.64
CA VAL A 47 8.51 2.84 0.77
C VAL A 47 9.00 3.25 2.16
N ALA A 48 8.47 2.65 3.23
CA ALA A 48 8.91 2.90 4.61
C ALA A 48 10.42 2.75 4.75
N VAL A 49 10.97 1.62 4.30
CA VAL A 49 12.41 1.33 4.34
C VAL A 49 13.22 2.28 3.46
N ALA A 50 12.70 2.65 2.30
CA ALA A 50 13.42 3.53 1.38
C ALA A 50 13.47 4.98 1.88
N PHE A 51 12.38 5.46 2.48
CA PHE A 51 12.25 6.84 2.93
C PHE A 51 12.75 7.08 4.36
N GLY A 52 12.83 6.02 5.18
CA GLY A 52 13.16 6.10 6.60
C GLY A 52 11.96 6.45 7.47
N GLU A 53 10.76 6.08 7.02
CA GLU A 53 9.48 6.39 7.67
C GLU A 53 8.84 5.11 8.19
N GLU A 54 7.94 5.22 9.17
CA GLU A 54 7.11 4.09 9.61
C GLU A 54 5.88 3.92 8.70
N PRO A 55 5.43 2.68 8.40
CA PRO A 55 4.22 2.46 7.59
C PRO A 55 2.98 3.19 8.12
N ARG A 56 2.82 3.28 9.44
CA ARG A 56 1.71 4.01 10.09
C ARG A 56 1.73 5.52 9.77
N ASP A 57 2.92 6.11 9.62
CA ASP A 57 3.06 7.54 9.34
C ASP A 57 2.73 7.82 7.87
N ILE A 58 3.10 6.91 6.98
CA ILE A 58 2.72 6.93 5.56
C ILE A 58 1.19 6.83 5.41
N LEU A 59 0.53 6.00 6.22
CA LEU A 59 -0.94 5.85 6.25
C LEU A 59 -1.67 7.00 6.95
N SER A 60 -0.95 7.83 7.71
CA SER A 60 -1.56 8.93 8.47
C SER A 60 -2.08 10.06 7.56
N THR A 61 -2.82 11.00 8.14
CA THR A 61 -3.25 12.24 7.47
C THR A 61 -2.19 13.33 7.49
N GLN A 62 -1.00 13.07 8.04
CA GLN A 62 0.07 14.06 8.17
C GLN A 62 0.48 14.60 6.79
N ARG A 63 0.73 15.91 6.71
CA ARG A 63 1.03 16.62 5.45
C ARG A 63 2.49 17.08 5.35
N GLN A 64 3.35 16.60 6.25
CA GLN A 64 4.78 16.87 6.19
C GLN A 64 5.32 16.37 4.84
N GLU A 65 6.17 17.15 4.19
CA GLU A 65 6.54 16.90 2.79
C GLU A 65 7.15 15.51 2.58
N HIS A 66 8.06 15.08 3.46
CA HIS A 66 8.72 13.78 3.35
C HIS A 66 7.72 12.60 3.46
N ILE A 67 6.73 12.70 4.36
CA ILE A 67 5.65 11.71 4.50
C ILE A 67 4.73 11.74 3.29
N ALA A 68 4.33 12.93 2.82
CA ALA A 68 3.45 13.07 1.68
C ALA A 68 4.08 12.51 0.40
N VAL A 69 5.37 12.74 0.19
CA VAL A 69 6.12 12.19 -0.94
C VAL A 69 6.26 10.66 -0.82
N ALA A 70 6.55 10.13 0.37
CA ALA A 70 6.58 8.69 0.60
C ALA A 70 5.21 8.06 0.26
N ARG A 71 4.12 8.65 0.73
CA ARG A 71 2.75 8.22 0.43
C ARG A 71 2.46 8.19 -1.07
N GLN A 72 2.86 9.23 -1.79
CA GLN A 72 2.70 9.30 -3.24
C GLN A 72 3.53 8.25 -3.98
N ALA A 73 4.73 7.92 -3.49
CA ALA A 73 5.53 6.82 -4.01
C ALA A 73 4.81 5.46 -3.83
N ALA A 74 4.13 5.26 -2.70
CA ALA A 74 3.32 4.06 -2.48
C ALA A 74 2.14 3.98 -3.48
N TYR A 75 1.44 5.08 -3.74
CA TYR A 75 0.38 5.12 -4.79
C TYR A 75 0.93 4.67 -6.14
N TRP A 76 2.10 5.20 -6.51
CA TRP A 76 2.73 4.92 -7.78
C TRP A 76 3.12 3.44 -7.89
N LEU A 77 3.68 2.83 -6.83
CA LEU A 77 4.02 1.40 -6.82
C LEU A 77 2.77 0.53 -6.98
N MET A 78 1.69 0.82 -6.26
CA MET A 78 0.43 0.08 -6.39
C MET A 78 -0.14 0.22 -7.80
N ARG A 79 -0.13 1.44 -8.36
CA ARG A 79 -0.62 1.71 -9.72
C ARG A 79 0.22 1.04 -10.79
N LYS A 80 1.55 1.08 -10.69
CA LYS A 80 2.45 0.53 -11.72
C LYS A 80 2.65 -0.98 -11.62
N SER A 81 2.38 -1.59 -10.47
CA SER A 81 2.60 -3.02 -10.28
C SER A 81 1.44 -3.90 -10.76
N ILE A 82 0.20 -3.45 -10.56
CA ILE A 82 -1.02 -4.21 -10.91
C ILE A 82 -2.12 -3.36 -11.52
N GLU A 83 -1.86 -2.10 -11.85
CA GLU A 83 -2.88 -1.17 -12.34
C GLU A 83 -4.06 -1.01 -11.38
N MET A 84 -3.76 -1.04 -10.07
CA MET A 84 -4.77 -0.89 -9.02
C MET A 84 -5.63 0.37 -9.29
N PRO A 85 -6.96 0.29 -9.20
CA PRO A 85 -7.84 1.45 -9.36
C PRO A 85 -7.49 2.56 -8.36
N TYR A 86 -7.59 3.83 -8.78
CA TYR A 86 -7.25 4.95 -7.89
C TYR A 86 -8.14 5.04 -6.65
N SER A 87 -9.41 4.63 -6.76
CA SER A 87 -10.32 4.47 -5.63
C SER A 87 -9.81 3.44 -4.63
N HIS A 88 -9.41 2.26 -5.10
CA HIS A 88 -8.87 1.18 -4.26
C HIS A 88 -7.57 1.61 -3.58
N ILE A 89 -6.69 2.31 -4.30
CA ILE A 89 -5.51 2.90 -3.68
C ILE A 89 -5.94 3.88 -2.59
N GLY A 90 -6.92 4.77 -2.83
CA GLY A 90 -7.46 5.67 -1.80
C GLY A 90 -7.92 4.95 -0.53
N CYS A 91 -8.59 3.80 -0.69
CA CYS A 91 -9.06 2.95 0.42
C CYS A 91 -7.92 2.39 1.27
N VAL A 92 -6.76 2.06 0.67
CA VAL A 92 -5.58 1.62 1.43
C VAL A 92 -5.13 2.69 2.44
N PHE A 93 -5.32 3.96 2.12
CA PHE A 93 -4.93 5.10 2.98
C PHE A 93 -6.13 5.72 3.70
N ASP A 94 -7.30 5.08 3.63
CA ASP A 94 -8.46 5.42 4.42
C ASP A 94 -8.18 4.92 5.85
N GLY A 95 -7.54 5.79 6.63
CA GLY A 95 -7.15 5.47 8.00
C GLY A 95 -8.36 5.13 8.88
N GLN A 96 -8.08 4.64 10.10
CA GLN A 96 -9.12 4.27 11.09
C GLN A 96 -10.09 5.41 11.48
N GLU A 97 -9.79 6.65 11.09
CA GLU A 97 -10.60 7.84 11.39
C GLU A 97 -11.65 8.18 10.31
N GLY A 98 -11.81 7.33 9.29
CA GLY A 98 -12.89 7.46 8.29
C GLY A 98 -12.77 8.70 7.37
N LYS A 99 -11.55 9.25 7.25
CA LYS A 99 -11.22 10.34 6.31
C LYS A 99 -10.33 9.78 5.20
N GLY A 100 -10.99 9.20 4.21
CA GLY A 100 -10.33 8.63 3.03
C GLY A 100 -9.51 9.64 2.27
N ILE A 101 -8.46 9.14 1.63
CA ILE A 101 -7.77 9.92 0.63
C ILE A 101 -8.59 9.87 -0.64
N ASP A 102 -9.02 11.05 -1.09
CA ASP A 102 -9.74 11.17 -2.34
C ASP A 102 -8.91 10.63 -3.52
N HIS A 103 -9.56 9.89 -4.42
CA HIS A 103 -8.94 9.35 -5.63
C HIS A 103 -8.26 10.44 -6.48
N GLY A 104 -8.76 11.69 -6.46
CA GLY A 104 -8.10 12.83 -7.10
C GLY A 104 -6.69 13.11 -6.53
N ALA A 105 -6.51 12.99 -5.21
CA ALA A 105 -5.20 13.12 -4.58
C ALA A 105 -4.26 11.96 -4.96
N VAL A 106 -4.80 10.76 -5.12
CA VAL A 106 -4.04 9.60 -5.60
C VAL A 106 -3.56 9.84 -7.04
N VAL A 107 -4.45 10.26 -7.94
CA VAL A 107 -4.10 10.60 -9.34
C VAL A 107 -2.99 11.64 -9.37
N HIS A 108 -3.12 12.69 -8.56
CA HIS A 108 -2.13 13.75 -8.50
C HIS A 108 -0.77 13.26 -7.99
N GLY A 109 -0.78 12.37 -7.00
CA GLY A 109 0.42 11.72 -6.46
C GLY A 109 1.13 10.83 -7.48
N VAL A 110 0.37 10.00 -8.22
CA VAL A 110 0.91 9.16 -9.28
C VAL A 110 1.54 10.00 -10.40
N LYS A 111 0.87 11.09 -10.81
CA LYS A 111 1.40 12.02 -11.80
C LYS A 111 2.72 12.64 -11.33
N ARG A 112 2.76 13.16 -10.10
CA ARG A 112 3.97 13.74 -9.52
C ARG A 112 5.13 12.74 -9.48
N MET A 113 4.88 11.48 -9.16
CA MET A 113 5.94 10.46 -9.17
C MET A 113 6.47 10.17 -10.58
N ASN A 114 5.61 10.18 -11.62
CA ASN A 114 6.09 10.11 -13.00
C ASN A 114 7.01 11.30 -13.31
N ASP A 115 6.63 12.51 -12.91
CA ASP A 115 7.42 13.72 -13.14
C ASP A 115 8.79 13.66 -12.41
N ILE A 116 8.85 13.09 -11.20
CA ILE A 116 10.10 12.92 -10.44
C ILE A 116 11.04 11.90 -11.09
N LEU A 117 10.49 10.86 -11.71
CA LEU A 117 11.26 9.77 -12.32
C LEU A 117 11.73 10.08 -13.74
N VAL A 118 11.07 11.00 -14.45
CA VAL A 118 11.53 11.46 -15.77
C VAL A 118 12.71 12.43 -15.61
N ILE A 119 13.83 12.10 -16.25
CA ILE A 119 14.98 13.01 -16.36
C ILE A 119 14.59 14.15 -17.30
N ASP A 120 14.51 15.37 -16.79
CA ASP A 120 14.58 16.55 -17.64
C ASP A 120 15.91 17.26 -17.36
N TRP A 121 16.75 17.37 -18.39
CA TRP A 121 18.00 18.12 -18.34
C TRP A 121 17.78 19.59 -17.96
N ARG A 122 16.55 20.11 -18.12
CA ARG A 122 16.14 21.46 -17.69
C ARG A 122 15.69 21.57 -16.23
N THR A 123 15.20 20.51 -15.60
CA THR A 123 14.70 20.57 -14.21
C THR A 123 15.78 20.44 -13.15
N GLY A 124 17.03 20.22 -13.57
CA GLY A 124 18.26 20.48 -12.81
C GLY A 124 18.18 20.08 -11.34
N SER A 125 18.58 18.84 -11.01
CA SER A 125 18.97 18.41 -9.65
C SER A 125 17.95 18.53 -8.49
N LYS A 126 16.84 19.26 -8.61
CA LYS A 126 15.99 19.63 -7.44
C LYS A 126 15.36 18.43 -6.73
N ASN A 127 15.13 17.33 -7.44
CA ASN A 127 14.53 16.11 -6.88
C ASN A 127 15.49 14.92 -6.79
N ALA A 128 16.81 15.11 -6.94
CA ALA A 128 17.77 13.99 -7.00
C ALA A 128 17.68 13.05 -5.77
N ARG A 129 17.57 13.62 -4.57
CA ARG A 129 17.41 12.85 -3.32
C ARG A 129 16.09 12.08 -3.28
N THR A 130 14.99 12.74 -3.62
CA THR A 130 13.66 12.11 -3.66
C THR A 130 13.63 10.98 -4.67
N ARG A 131 14.18 11.21 -5.86
CA ARG A 131 14.30 10.20 -6.90
C ARG A 131 15.10 8.99 -6.43
N ALA A 132 16.26 9.20 -5.82
CA ALA A 132 17.07 8.11 -5.28
C ALA A 132 16.29 7.27 -4.25
N LYS A 133 15.47 7.92 -3.40
CA LYS A 133 14.57 7.21 -2.47
C LYS A 133 13.48 6.43 -3.21
N VAL A 134 12.85 7.01 -4.23
CA VAL A 134 11.82 6.31 -5.04
C VAL A 134 12.44 5.12 -5.79
N GLU A 135 13.61 5.28 -6.41
CA GLU A 135 14.33 4.19 -7.08
C GLU A 135 14.72 3.08 -6.10
N LYS A 136 15.16 3.44 -4.88
CA LYS A 136 15.39 2.48 -3.79
C LYS A 136 14.11 1.73 -3.41
N ALA A 137 12.98 2.42 -3.29
CA ALA A 137 11.68 1.81 -2.99
C ALA A 137 11.26 0.82 -4.09
N ILE A 138 11.44 1.19 -5.37
CA ILE A 138 11.16 0.32 -6.52
C ILE A 138 12.00 -0.95 -6.45
N ARG A 139 13.30 -0.84 -6.13
CA ARG A 139 14.20 -1.98 -6.01
C ARG A 139 13.74 -2.92 -4.89
N ILE A 140 13.52 -2.41 -3.69
CA ILE A 140 13.06 -3.20 -2.53
C ILE A 140 11.72 -3.87 -2.84
N PHE A 141 10.78 -3.15 -3.44
CA PHE A 141 9.48 -3.70 -3.82
C PHE A 141 9.62 -4.89 -4.78
N LYS A 142 10.49 -4.78 -5.81
CA LYS A 142 10.75 -5.87 -6.75
C LYS A 142 11.35 -7.08 -6.06
N GLU A 143 12.34 -6.87 -5.20
CA GLU A 143 13.00 -7.93 -4.43
C GLU A 143 11.98 -8.67 -3.54
N MET A 144 11.16 -7.95 -2.77
CA MET A 144 10.13 -8.55 -1.92
C MET A 144 9.07 -9.30 -2.73
N LYS A 145 8.63 -8.72 -3.86
CA LYS A 145 7.64 -9.37 -4.73
C LYS A 145 8.18 -10.70 -5.29
N GLN A 146 9.43 -10.71 -5.75
CA GLN A 146 10.08 -11.92 -6.26
C GLN A 146 10.26 -12.98 -5.16
N ALA A 147 10.70 -12.57 -3.96
CA ALA A 147 10.86 -13.48 -2.83
C ALA A 147 9.52 -14.15 -2.45
N ARG A 148 8.44 -13.38 -2.39
CA ARG A 148 7.10 -13.91 -2.10
C ARG A 148 6.63 -14.92 -3.15
N THR A 149 6.80 -14.61 -4.44
CA THR A 149 6.46 -15.55 -5.52
C THR A 149 7.27 -16.84 -5.42
N ALA A 150 8.56 -16.77 -5.12
CA ALA A 150 9.40 -17.95 -4.95
C ALA A 150 8.99 -18.82 -3.75
N GLU A 151 8.57 -18.20 -2.64
CA GLU A 151 8.04 -18.92 -1.47
C GLU A 151 6.71 -19.62 -1.78
N ASP A 152 5.80 -18.92 -2.48
CA ASP A 152 4.51 -19.48 -2.89
C ASP A 152 4.70 -20.66 -3.84
N GLU A 153 5.62 -20.57 -4.81
CA GLU A 153 5.99 -21.69 -5.69
C GLU A 153 6.56 -22.88 -4.92
N LYS A 154 7.43 -22.62 -3.94
CA LYS A 154 8.01 -23.68 -3.09
C LYS A 154 6.92 -24.41 -2.29
N ARG A 155 5.96 -23.67 -1.72
CA ARG A 155 4.83 -24.23 -0.97
C ARG A 155 3.95 -25.10 -1.87
N LEU A 156 3.65 -24.64 -3.08
CA LEU A 156 2.86 -25.39 -4.06
C LEU A 156 3.53 -26.70 -4.48
N ARG A 157 4.85 -26.69 -4.69
CA ARG A 157 5.61 -27.92 -4.99
C ARG A 157 5.59 -28.91 -3.83
N GLN A 158 5.75 -28.41 -2.60
CA GLN A 158 5.70 -29.25 -1.41
C GLN A 158 4.31 -29.86 -1.21
N SER A 159 3.22 -29.09 -1.38
CA SER A 159 1.86 -29.64 -1.28
C SER A 159 1.57 -30.68 -2.36
N ALA A 160 2.00 -30.42 -3.61
CA ALA A 160 1.83 -31.36 -4.71
C ALA A 160 2.60 -32.66 -4.49
N GLN A 161 3.82 -32.59 -3.93
CA GLN A 161 4.60 -33.76 -3.58
C GLN A 161 3.91 -34.60 -2.49
N VAL A 162 3.42 -33.96 -1.42
CA VAL A 162 2.68 -34.64 -0.34
C VAL A 162 1.42 -35.32 -0.86
N GLU A 163 0.69 -34.68 -1.78
CA GLU A 163 -0.51 -35.25 -2.39
C GLU A 163 -0.17 -36.43 -3.31
N ALA A 164 0.88 -36.34 -4.11
CA ALA A 164 1.37 -37.44 -4.95
C ALA A 164 1.81 -38.65 -4.10
N GLU A 165 2.50 -38.41 -2.98
CA GLU A 165 2.89 -39.46 -2.03
C GLU A 165 1.67 -40.13 -1.39
N ARG A 166 0.62 -39.37 -1.06
CA ARG A 166 -0.65 -39.93 -0.56
C ARG A 166 -1.37 -40.80 -1.58
N LEU A 167 -1.43 -40.37 -2.84
CA LEU A 167 -2.07 -41.13 -3.91
C LEU A 167 -1.34 -42.42 -4.23
N ASN A 168 0.00 -42.43 -4.17
CA ASN A 168 0.79 -43.64 -4.39
C ASN A 168 0.73 -44.64 -3.21
N ALA A 169 0.34 -44.18 -2.02
CA ALA A 169 0.21 -45.00 -0.83
C ALA A 169 -1.20 -45.63 -0.65
N ALA A 170 -2.18 -45.21 -1.47
CA ALA A 170 -3.56 -45.69 -1.46
C ALA A 170 -3.77 -46.77 -2.55
#